data_AF-A0A0S8H7I0-F1
#
_entry.id   AF-A0A0S8H7I0-F1
#
_cell.length_a   1.000
_cell.length_b   1.000
_cell.length_c   1.000
_cell.angle_alpha   90.00
_cell.angle_beta   90.00
_cell.angle_gamma   90.00
#
_symmetry.space_group_name_H-M   'P 1'
#
loop_
_entity.id
_entity.type
_entity.pdbx_description
1 polymer ?
#
loop_
_entity_poly.entity_id
_entity_poly.type
_entity_poly.pdbx_seq_one_letter_code
_entity_poly.pdbx_strand_id
1 'polypeptide(L)' 'MTGAVVEEPRALQFTRLNWVLLAAGVVISVAGYLALASSSPFVSTVVAPILLVAAYVVLIPLGLIL' A
#
# COMPACT_ATOMS: atom_id res chain seq x y z
N MET A 1 0.77 21.81 38.80
CA MET A 1 1.81 21.48 37.80
C MET A 1 1.30 20.26 37.04
N THR A 2 0.64 20.49 35.90
CA THR A 2 0.04 19.41 35.10
C THR A 2 1.13 18.87 34.19
N GLY A 3 1.71 17.71 34.53
CA GLY A 3 2.68 17.04 33.67
C GLY A 3 2.00 16.61 32.38
N ALA A 4 2.50 17.08 31.24
CA ALA A 4 2.10 16.54 29.95
C ALA A 4 2.47 15.06 29.90
N VAL A 5 1.50 14.18 29.69
CA VAL A 5 1.75 12.76 29.41
C VAL A 5 2.39 12.71 28.02
N VAL A 6 3.69 12.46 27.99
CA VAL A 6 4.40 12.18 26.72
C VAL A 6 4.04 10.75 26.35
N GLU A 7 3.20 10.58 25.33
CA GLU A 7 3.00 9.25 24.74
C GLU A 7 4.27 8.84 24.01
N GLU A 8 4.96 7.84 24.56
CA GLU A 8 6.10 7.21 23.89
C GLU A 8 5.61 6.53 22.59
N PRO A 9 6.24 6.79 21.43
CA PRO A 9 5.81 6.22 20.16
C PRO A 9 5.89 4.70 20.22
N ARG A 10 4.73 4.04 20.17
CA ARG A 10 4.65 2.58 20.10
C ARG A 10 5.28 2.13 18.78
N ALA A 11 6.30 1.28 18.87
CA ALA A 11 6.94 0.69 17.69
C ALA A 11 5.91 -0.10 16.86
N LEU A 12 5.94 0.07 15.53
CA LEU A 12 5.14 -0.77 14.64
C LEU A 12 5.56 -2.24 14.80
N GLN A 13 4.59 -3.09 15.13
CA GLN A 13 4.81 -4.53 15.24
C GLN A 13 4.29 -5.23 13.99
N PHE A 14 5.17 -5.48 13.03
CA PHE A 14 4.79 -6.17 11.80
C PHE A 14 4.70 -7.69 12.00
N THR A 15 3.51 -8.22 11.79
CA THR A 15 3.26 -9.65 11.72
C THR A 15 3.60 -10.19 10.33
N ARG A 16 3.54 -11.52 10.15
CA ARG A 16 3.70 -12.13 8.81
C ARG A 16 2.67 -11.62 7.81
N LEU A 17 1.44 -11.34 8.26
CA LEU A 17 0.38 -10.83 7.39
C LEU A 17 0.75 -9.45 6.84
N ASN A 18 1.32 -8.57 7.65
CA ASN A 18 1.80 -7.25 7.23
C ASN A 18 2.80 -7.36 6.08
N TRP A 19 3.80 -8.22 6.26
CA TRP A 19 4.83 -8.43 5.25
C TRP A 19 4.28 -8.98 3.95
N VAL A 20 3.31 -9.91 4.02
CA VAL A 20 2.63 -10.43 2.83
C VAL A 20 1.83 -9.33 2.13
N LEU A 21 1.08 -8.51 2.87
CA LEU A 21 0.32 -7.39 2.31
C LEU A 21 1.22 -6.33 1.67
N LEU A 22 2.33 -5.98 2.32
CA LEU A 22 3.31 -5.04 1.77
C LEU A 22 3.97 -5.59 0.50
N ALA A 23 4.41 -6.84 0.51
CA ALA A 23 5.00 -7.49 -0.66
C ALA A 23 4.01 -7.55 -1.83
N ALA A 24 2.76 -7.94 -1.56
CA ALA A 24 1.69 -7.94 -2.56
C ALA A 24 1.41 -6.52 -3.09
N GLY A 25 1.37 -5.51 -2.22
CA GLY A 25 1.19 -4.10 -2.61
C GLY A 25 2.30 -3.60 -3.54
N VAL A 26 3.56 -3.99 -3.28
CA VAL A 26 4.69 -3.67 -4.17
C VAL A 26 4.54 -4.36 -5.52
N VAL A 27 4.23 -5.66 -5.54
CA VAL A 27 4.03 -6.42 -6.79
C VAL A 27 2.89 -5.83 -7.63
N ILE A 28 1.76 -5.50 -7.00
CA ILE A 28 0.62 -4.89 -7.68
C ILE A 28 0.94 -3.47 -8.15
N SER A 29 1.71 -2.69 -7.38
CA SER A 29 2.17 -1.36 -7.81
C SER A 29 3.00 -1.45 -9.08
N VAL A 30 3.97 -2.37 -9.13
CA VAL A 30 4.79 -2.61 -10.32
C VAL A 30 3.92 -3.02 -11.50
N ALA A 31 3.00 -3.97 -11.31
CA ALA A 31 2.06 -4.37 -12.35
C ALA A 31 1.18 -3.21 -12.85
N GLY A 32 0.75 -2.32 -11.95
CA GLY A 32 -0.01 -1.11 -12.28
C GLY A 32 0.77 -0.14 -13.17
N TYR A 33 2.04 0.12 -12.86
CA TYR A 33 2.89 0.95 -13.72
C TYR A 33 3.21 0.31 -15.08
N LEU A 34 3.41 -1.02 -15.12
CA LEU A 34 3.56 -1.73 -16.39
C LEU A 34 2.27 -1.69 -17.23
N ALA A 35 1.11 -1.81 -16.60
CA ALA A 35 -0.19 -1.63 -17.26
C ALA A 35 -0.36 -0.20 -17.77
N LEU A 36 0.12 0.81 -17.04
CA LEU A 36 0.08 2.21 -17.47
C LEU A 36 0.90 2.45 -18.74
N ALA A 37 2.06 1.78 -18.85
CA ALA A 37 2.92 1.80 -20.02
C ALA A 37 2.38 0.98 -21.22
N SER A 38 1.24 0.31 -21.07
CA SER A 38 0.62 -0.46 -22.15
C SER A 38 0.14 0.45 -23.28
N SER A 39 0.32 -0.01 -24.52
CA SER A 39 -0.28 0.62 -25.70
C SER A 39 -1.79 0.40 -25.82
N SER A 40 -2.37 -0.50 -25.02
CA SER A 40 -3.81 -0.73 -24.98
C SER A 40 -4.53 0.38 -24.23
N PRO A 41 -5.45 1.13 -24.87
CA PRO A 41 -6.14 2.26 -24.23
C PRO A 41 -6.91 1.83 -22.98
N PHE A 42 -7.59 0.69 -23.01
CA PHE A 42 -8.35 0.17 -21.88
C PHE A 42 -7.45 -0.21 -20.69
N VAL A 43 -6.30 -0.83 -20.96
CA VAL A 43 -5.38 -1.27 -19.91
C VAL A 43 -4.76 -0.05 -19.21
N SER A 44 -4.32 0.95 -19.98
CA SER A 44 -3.69 2.15 -19.42
C SER A 44 -4.69 3.05 -18.68
N THR A 45 -5.93 3.19 -19.17
CA THR A 45 -6.92 4.14 -18.60
C THR A 45 -7.82 3.54 -17.51
N VAL A 46 -8.03 2.21 -17.50
CA VAL A 46 -8.94 1.56 -16.54
C VAL A 46 -8.17 0.62 -15.62
N VAL A 47 -7.40 -0.32 -16.18
CA VAL A 47 -6.75 -1.37 -15.39
C VAL A 47 -5.63 -0.79 -14.53
N ALA A 48 -4.78 0.07 -15.08
CA ALA A 48 -3.66 0.65 -14.35
C ALA A 48 -4.10 1.49 -13.13
N PRO A 49 -5.05 2.43 -13.24
CA PRO A 49 -5.54 3.16 -12.06
C PRO A 49 -6.13 2.24 -10.99
N ILE A 50 -6.88 1.20 -11.37
CA ILE A 50 -7.45 0.25 -10.41
C ILE A 50 -6.34 -0.50 -9.67
N LEU A 51 -5.33 -1.01 -10.37
CA LEU A 51 -4.19 -1.70 -9.75
C LEU A 51 -3.44 -0.76 -8.79
N LEU A 52 -3.17 0.47 -9.21
CA LEU A 52 -2.44 1.45 -8.40
C LEU A 52 -3.25 1.88 -7.17
N VAL A 53 -4.56 2.07 -7.30
CA VAL A 53 -5.45 2.35 -6.14
C VAL A 53 -5.51 1.16 -5.20
N ALA A 54 -5.66 -0.07 -5.70
CA ALA A 54 -5.64 -1.26 -4.86
C ALA A 54 -4.32 -1.35 -4.08
N ALA A 55 -3.18 -1.17 -4.74
CA ALA A 55 -1.89 -1.20 -4.07
C ALA A 55 -1.72 -0.08 -3.03
N TYR A 56 -1.94 1.17 -3.43
CA TYR A 56 -1.61 2.34 -2.62
C TYR A 56 -2.65 2.67 -1.54
N VAL A 57 -3.94 2.45 -1.82
CA VAL A 57 -5.03 2.82 -0.91
C VAL A 57 -5.46 1.64 -0.04
N VAL A 58 -5.22 0.40 -0.47
CA VAL A 58 -5.69 -0.80 0.25
C VAL A 58 -4.52 -1.63 0.78
N LEU A 59 -3.71 -2.24 -0.07
CA LEU A 59 -2.72 -3.22 0.38
C LEU A 59 -1.60 -2.61 1.23
N ILE A 60 -1.01 -1.49 0.78
CA ILE A 60 0.07 -0.84 1.54
C ILE A 60 -0.44 -0.31 2.88
N PRO A 61 -1.57 0.44 2.96
CA PRO A 61 -2.10 0.90 4.24
C PRO A 61 -2.46 -0.24 5.19
N LEU A 62 -3.14 -1.29 4.70
CA LEU A 62 -3.45 -2.46 5.52
C LEU A 62 -2.18 -3.18 5.99
N GLY A 63 -1.16 -3.28 5.13
CA GLY A 63 0.14 -3.82 5.51
C GLY A 63 0.88 -3.01 6.56
N LEU A 64 0.56 -1.72 6.71
CA LEU A 64 1.14 -0.84 7.73
C LEU A 64 0.40 -0.87 9.08
N ILE A 65 -0.93 -0.99 9.06
CA ILE A 65 -1.77 -0.78 10.27
C ILE A 65 -2.31 -2.05 10.94
N LEU A 66 -2.37 -3.18 10.23
CA LEU A 66 -2.85 -4.46 10.78
C LEU A 66 -1.76 -5.15 11.62
#